data_AF-A0A814YBS2-F1
#
_entry.id   AF-A0A814YBS2-F1
#
_cell.length_a   1.000
_cell.length_b   1.000
_cell.length_c   1.000
_cell.angle_alpha   90.00
_cell.angle_beta   90.00
_cell.angle_gamma   90.00
#
_symmetry.space_group_name_H-M   'P 1'
#
loop_
_entity.id
_entity.type
_entity.pdbx_description
1 polymer ?
#
loop_
_entity_poly.entity_id
_entity_poly.type
_entity_poly.pdbx_seq_one_letter_code
_entity_poly.pdbx_strand_id
1 'polypeptide(L)'
;MLSHVLYWTFPINILVYIILGIVQHAYIYERLDHCPFCTFAAIRNINASHIFHCQHEQCLKVSCLICRKVCPKFQSDYGTDEELAEMDKHFKCAELADDKHIIDQYLESGQKIACPKCGLAGMKDDACTHMTCPTCAQLWRYFCGKKLKIVKKHEMELMVYLIIIIIGIVILMFHRNRSSRLLHEICEKLGKERIDELDRHFNIISTCGFTMEEILDEDLTLIKYPDNINTRRDD
;
A
#
# COMPACT_ATOMS: atom_id res chain seq x y z
N MET A 1 28.51 66.13 7.44
CA MET A 1 28.64 65.29 6.23
C MET A 1 28.62 63.82 6.64
N LEU A 2 27.44 63.29 6.95
CA LEU A 2 27.21 61.86 7.20
C LEU A 2 26.26 61.39 6.12
N SER A 3 26.83 60.88 5.02
CA SER A 3 26.13 60.34 3.88
C SER A 3 25.64 58.92 4.20
N HIS A 4 24.33 58.79 4.35
CA HIS A 4 23.60 57.52 4.37
C HIS A 4 23.79 56.78 3.03
N VAL A 5 24.61 55.72 3.05
CA VAL A 5 24.67 54.73 1.97
C VAL A 5 23.68 53.62 2.34
N LEU A 6 22.43 53.79 1.93
CA LEU A 6 21.43 52.73 1.97
C LEU A 6 21.76 51.74 0.86
N TYR A 7 22.39 50.62 1.23
CA TYR A 7 22.63 49.48 0.35
C TYR A 7 21.29 48.84 -0.02
N TRP A 8 20.89 48.99 -1.27
CA TRP A 8 19.77 48.28 -1.90
C TRP A 8 20.19 46.83 -2.21
N THR A 9 20.20 45.95 -1.20
CA THR A 9 20.43 44.49 -1.37
C THR A 9 19.12 43.71 -1.46
N PHE A 10 18.19 44.15 -2.31
CA PHE A 10 17.00 43.39 -2.72
C PHE A 10 16.76 43.66 -4.21
N PRO A 11 16.85 42.65 -5.10
CA PRO A 11 15.77 41.65 -5.22
C PRO A 11 16.21 40.23 -5.66
N ILE A 12 17.49 39.84 -5.51
CA ILE A 12 17.97 38.53 -6.04
C ILE A 12 17.31 37.34 -5.31
N ASN A 13 17.07 37.45 -4.01
CA ASN A 13 16.44 36.37 -3.24
C ASN A 13 14.99 36.09 -3.66
N ILE A 14 14.20 37.13 -3.99
CA ILE A 14 12.80 36.96 -4.40
C ILE A 14 12.73 36.18 -5.73
N LEU A 15 13.63 36.47 -6.68
CA LEU A 15 13.66 35.76 -7.95
C LEU A 15 14.03 34.28 -7.79
N VAL A 16 14.97 33.95 -6.89
CA VAL A 16 15.34 32.55 -6.60
C VAL A 16 14.17 31.79 -5.98
N TYR A 17 13.43 32.37 -5.03
CA TYR A 17 12.24 31.72 -4.46
C TYR A 17 11.10 31.58 -5.46
N ILE A 18 10.93 32.53 -6.39
CA ILE A 18 9.94 32.42 -7.47
C ILE A 18 10.35 31.30 -8.45
N ILE A 19 11.62 31.23 -8.86
CA ILE A 19 12.10 30.16 -9.75
C ILE A 19 12.00 28.80 -9.06
N LEU A 20 12.42 28.67 -7.80
CA LEU A 20 12.27 27.44 -7.03
C LEU A 20 10.79 27.08 -6.84
N GLY A 21 9.92 28.05 -6.57
CA GLY A 21 8.48 27.84 -6.47
C GLY A 21 7.85 27.36 -7.78
N ILE A 22 8.25 27.93 -8.92
CA ILE A 22 7.78 27.53 -10.26
C ILE A 22 8.31 26.14 -10.62
N VAL A 23 9.59 25.86 -10.37
CA VAL A 23 10.20 24.54 -10.62
C VAL A 23 9.55 23.48 -9.73
N GLN A 24 9.30 23.79 -8.46
CA GLN A 24 8.64 22.87 -7.54
C GLN A 24 7.18 22.65 -7.92
N HIS A 25 6.46 23.66 -8.42
CA HIS A 25 5.10 23.48 -8.95
C HIS A 25 5.06 22.70 -10.27
N ALA A 26 6.05 22.90 -11.15
CA ALA A 26 6.16 22.14 -12.40
C ALA A 26 6.42 20.64 -12.13
N TYR A 27 7.15 20.31 -11.07
CA TYR A 27 7.47 18.93 -10.68
C TYR A 27 6.32 18.16 -10.01
N ILE A 28 5.24 18.83 -9.59
CA ILE A 28 4.11 18.18 -8.88
C ILE A 28 3.28 17.29 -9.81
N TYR A 29 3.30 17.55 -11.12
CA TYR A 29 2.44 16.84 -12.08
C TYR A 29 3.12 15.67 -12.77
N GLU A 30 4.26 15.20 -12.27
CA GLU A 30 5.00 14.08 -12.84
C GLU A 30 4.96 12.86 -11.91
N ARG A 31 4.81 11.67 -12.49
CA ARG A 31 4.91 10.38 -11.80
C ARG A 31 5.83 9.43 -12.56
N LEU A 32 6.57 8.60 -11.82
CA LEU A 32 7.39 7.54 -12.40
C LEU A 32 6.57 6.25 -12.56
N ASP A 33 6.14 5.95 -13.78
CA ASP A 33 5.39 4.74 -14.10
C ASP A 33 6.35 3.64 -14.61
N HIS A 34 6.13 2.40 -14.17
CA HIS A 34 6.92 1.23 -14.60
C HIS A 34 6.12 0.36 -15.56
N CYS A 35 6.80 -0.21 -16.56
CA CYS A 35 6.21 -1.24 -17.41
C CYS A 35 5.96 -2.52 -16.59
N PRO A 36 4.76 -3.11 -16.62
CA PRO A 36 4.49 -4.36 -15.88
C PRO A 36 5.25 -5.59 -16.39
N PHE A 37 5.91 -5.49 -17.55
CA PHE A 37 6.47 -6.65 -18.27
C PHE A 37 7.99 -6.61 -18.46
N CYS A 38 8.65 -5.51 -18.08
CA CYS A 38 10.11 -5.36 -18.15
C CYS A 38 10.59 -4.28 -17.17
N THR A 39 11.90 -4.03 -17.11
CA THR A 39 12.50 -3.05 -16.19
C THR A 39 12.37 -1.59 -16.64
N PHE A 40 11.75 -1.33 -17.79
CA PHE A 40 11.57 0.01 -18.32
C PHE A 40 10.64 0.85 -17.44
N ALA A 41 11.02 2.10 -17.18
CA ALA A 41 10.22 3.09 -16.48
C ALA A 41 10.24 4.41 -17.26
N ALA A 42 9.17 5.18 -17.15
CA ALA A 42 9.05 6.48 -17.79
C ALA A 42 8.39 7.49 -16.85
N ILE A 43 8.87 8.72 -16.88
CA ILE A 43 8.22 9.85 -16.21
C ILE A 43 7.04 10.29 -17.08
N ARG A 44 5.84 10.34 -16.48
CA ARG A 44 4.59 10.68 -17.17
C ARG A 44 3.83 11.73 -16.37
N ASN A 45 2.98 12.49 -17.05
CA ASN A 45 2.09 13.41 -16.36
C ASN A 45 1.11 12.63 -15.45
N ILE A 46 0.79 13.14 -14.27
CA ILE A 46 -0.17 12.52 -13.34
C ILE A 46 -1.56 12.37 -13.96
N ASN A 47 -1.93 13.29 -14.87
CA ASN A 47 -3.18 13.27 -15.63
C ASN A 47 -3.09 12.45 -16.93
N ALA A 48 -1.94 11.84 -17.22
CA ALA A 48 -1.83 10.94 -18.37
C ALA A 48 -2.69 9.69 -18.15
N SER A 49 -3.21 9.14 -19.24
CA SER A 49 -4.05 7.95 -19.23
C SER A 49 -3.39 6.79 -18.47
N HIS A 50 -4.21 5.89 -17.93
CA HIS A 50 -3.71 4.66 -17.30
C HIS A 50 -3.15 3.65 -18.30
N ILE A 51 -3.13 3.96 -19.60
CA ILE A 51 -2.54 3.13 -20.64
C ILE A 51 -1.07 3.52 -20.83
N PHE A 52 -0.19 2.57 -20.58
CA PHE A 52 1.27 2.73 -20.66
C PHE A 52 1.81 2.08 -21.94
N HIS A 53 2.57 2.86 -22.70
CA HIS A 53 3.22 2.40 -23.94
C HIS A 53 4.70 2.22 -23.66
N CYS A 54 5.16 0.97 -23.59
CA CYS A 54 6.57 0.68 -23.32
C CYS A 54 7.45 1.07 -24.52
N GLN A 55 8.51 1.84 -24.28
CA GLN A 55 9.47 2.25 -25.32
C GLN A 55 10.72 1.35 -25.36
N HIS A 56 10.80 0.33 -24.51
CA HIS A 56 11.89 -0.64 -24.55
C HIS A 56 11.79 -1.51 -25.81
N GLU A 57 12.84 -1.52 -26.63
CA GLU A 57 12.88 -2.14 -27.97
C GLU A 57 12.44 -3.62 -27.97
N GLN A 58 12.79 -4.37 -26.92
CA GLN A 58 12.43 -5.79 -26.82
C GLN A 58 11.01 -6.03 -26.27
N CYS A 59 10.41 -5.05 -25.59
CA CYS A 59 9.10 -5.22 -24.95
C CYS A 59 8.00 -4.65 -25.83
N LEU A 60 8.05 -3.33 -26.10
CA LEU A 60 7.07 -2.57 -26.87
C LEU A 60 5.59 -2.79 -26.50
N LYS A 61 5.25 -3.46 -25.39
CA LYS A 61 3.86 -3.77 -25.02
C LYS A 61 3.10 -2.50 -24.61
N VAL A 62 1.79 -2.50 -24.87
CA VAL A 62 0.85 -1.54 -24.28
C VAL A 62 0.17 -2.21 -23.10
N SER A 63 0.05 -1.53 -21.97
CA SER A 63 -0.43 -2.12 -20.72
C SER A 63 -1.27 -1.16 -19.90
N CYS A 64 -2.30 -1.65 -19.22
CA CYS A 64 -3.05 -0.88 -18.25
C CYS A 64 -2.31 -0.85 -16.91
N LEU A 65 -2.07 0.34 -16.35
CA LEU A 65 -1.36 0.50 -15.08
C LEU A 65 -2.18 0.08 -13.85
N ILE A 66 -3.50 -0.03 -13.99
CA ILE A 66 -4.42 -0.43 -12.91
C ILE A 66 -4.48 -1.95 -12.77
N CYS A 67 -4.79 -2.67 -13.86
CA CYS A 67 -4.91 -4.13 -13.85
C CYS A 67 -3.60 -4.86 -14.23
N ARG A 68 -2.60 -4.13 -14.75
CA ARG A 68 -1.29 -4.64 -15.19
C ARG A 68 -1.35 -5.69 -16.30
N LYS A 69 -2.46 -5.73 -17.06
CA LYS A 69 -2.63 -6.60 -18.23
C LYS A 69 -2.24 -5.88 -19.52
N VAL A 70 -1.99 -6.67 -20.57
CA VAL A 70 -1.71 -6.15 -21.93
C VAL A 70 -2.99 -5.53 -22.48
N CYS A 71 -2.86 -4.36 -23.12
CA CYS A 71 -3.94 -3.72 -23.88
C CYS A 71 -3.74 -3.96 -25.37
N PRO A 72 -4.82 -4.05 -26.16
CA PRO A 72 -4.72 -4.21 -27.61
C PRO A 72 -4.01 -3.02 -28.25
N LYS A 73 -3.27 -3.28 -29.33
CA LYS A 73 -2.61 -2.26 -30.15
C LYS A 73 -3.37 -2.13 -31.46
N PHE A 74 -4.02 -1.00 -31.67
CA PHE A 74 -4.68 -0.73 -32.94
C PHE A 74 -3.64 -0.49 -34.04
N GLN A 75 -3.66 -1.31 -35.09
CA GLN A 75 -2.76 -1.16 -36.25
C GLN A 75 -3.25 -0.12 -37.25
N SER A 76 -4.53 0.22 -37.20
CA SER A 76 -5.17 1.25 -38.03
C SER A 76 -5.91 2.25 -37.14
N ASP A 77 -6.41 3.33 -37.72
CA ASP A 77 -7.24 4.31 -37.03
C ASP A 77 -8.52 3.67 -36.43
N TYR A 78 -8.87 2.47 -36.89
CA TYR A 78 -9.97 1.66 -36.38
C TYR A 78 -9.46 0.32 -35.85
N GLY A 79 -9.92 -0.05 -34.65
CA GLY A 79 -9.74 -1.40 -34.10
C GLY A 79 -10.77 -2.37 -34.66
N THR A 80 -10.45 -3.66 -34.58
CA THR A 80 -11.44 -4.73 -34.73
C THR A 80 -12.46 -4.69 -33.58
N ASP A 81 -13.65 -5.24 -33.79
CA ASP A 81 -14.69 -5.30 -32.75
C ASP A 81 -14.17 -6.01 -31.49
N GLU A 82 -13.33 -7.04 -31.65
CA GLU A 82 -12.70 -7.75 -30.54
C GLU A 82 -11.69 -6.89 -29.77
N GLU A 83 -10.86 -6.10 -30.46
CA GLU A 83 -9.90 -5.19 -29.82
C GLU A 83 -10.59 -4.04 -29.10
N LEU A 84 -11.67 -3.51 -29.68
CA LEU A 84 -12.50 -2.48 -29.05
C LEU A 84 -13.16 -3.02 -27.78
N ALA A 85 -13.76 -4.22 -27.85
CA ALA A 85 -14.37 -4.87 -26.69
C ALA A 85 -13.36 -5.18 -25.57
N GLU A 86 -12.10 -5.51 -25.92
CA GLU A 86 -11.04 -5.69 -24.93
C GLU A 86 -10.56 -4.35 -24.35
N MET A 87 -10.48 -3.29 -25.16
CA MET A 87 -10.15 -1.95 -24.68
C MET A 87 -11.21 -1.38 -23.73
N ASP A 88 -12.48 -1.67 -23.97
CA ASP A 88 -13.60 -1.28 -23.09
C ASP A 88 -13.44 -1.80 -21.66
N LYS A 89 -12.87 -3.00 -21.49
CA LYS A 89 -12.52 -3.52 -20.16
C LYS A 89 -11.49 -2.63 -19.47
N HIS A 90 -10.53 -2.07 -20.20
CA HIS A 90 -9.50 -1.18 -19.64
C HIS A 90 -10.02 0.23 -19.38
N PHE A 91 -11.05 0.70 -20.09
CA PHE A 91 -11.77 1.92 -19.70
C PHE A 91 -12.46 1.75 -18.36
N LYS A 92 -13.08 0.58 -18.14
CA LYS A 92 -13.66 0.27 -16.82
C LYS A 92 -12.60 0.20 -15.72
N CYS A 93 -11.38 -0.24 -16.01
CA CYS A 93 -10.27 -0.16 -15.05
C CYS A 93 -10.02 1.27 -14.55
N ALA A 94 -10.14 2.28 -15.43
CA ALA A 94 -9.92 3.67 -15.05
C ALA A 94 -11.04 4.19 -14.13
N GLU A 95 -12.29 3.83 -14.41
CA GLU A 95 -13.44 4.18 -13.57
C GLU A 95 -13.35 3.58 -12.15
N LEU A 96 -12.80 2.38 -12.04
CA LEU A 96 -12.65 1.64 -10.78
C LEU A 96 -11.29 1.87 -10.10
N ALA A 97 -10.43 2.75 -10.64
CA ALA A 97 -9.04 2.87 -10.22
C ALA A 97 -8.89 3.33 -8.77
N ASP A 98 -9.66 4.34 -8.36
CA ASP A 98 -9.58 4.91 -7.01
C ASP A 98 -10.06 3.90 -5.95
N ASP A 99 -11.18 3.22 -6.20
CA ASP A 99 -11.71 2.23 -5.26
C ASP A 99 -10.77 1.03 -5.15
N LYS A 100 -10.21 0.57 -6.27
CA LYS A 100 -9.18 -0.46 -6.26
C LYS A 100 -7.97 -0.02 -5.44
N HIS A 101 -7.51 1.23 -5.62
CA HIS A 101 -6.37 1.74 -4.88
C HIS A 101 -6.64 1.75 -3.36
N ILE A 102 -7.84 2.13 -2.95
CA ILE A 102 -8.24 2.09 -1.54
C ILE A 102 -8.20 0.65 -1.03
N ILE A 103 -8.78 -0.33 -1.73
CA ILE A 103 -8.75 -1.73 -1.28
C ILE A 103 -7.30 -2.26 -1.21
N ASP A 104 -6.47 -1.98 -2.21
CA ASP A 104 -5.05 -2.36 -2.22
C ASP A 104 -4.31 -1.80 -0.99
N GLN A 105 -4.57 -0.54 -0.62
CA GLN A 105 -4.01 0.09 0.59
C GLN A 105 -4.46 -0.61 1.87
N TYR A 106 -5.74 -1.02 1.96
CA TYR A 106 -6.27 -1.71 3.13
C TYR A 106 -5.68 -3.13 3.25
N LEU A 107 -5.58 -3.85 2.13
CA LEU A 107 -4.91 -5.15 2.08
C LEU A 107 -3.44 -5.05 2.51
N GLU A 108 -2.71 -4.06 2.00
CA GLU A 108 -1.32 -3.81 2.36
C GLU A 108 -1.18 -3.42 3.85
N SER A 109 -2.09 -2.61 4.38
CA SER A 109 -2.14 -2.21 5.79
C SER A 109 -2.50 -3.35 6.75
N GLY A 110 -3.24 -4.35 6.26
CA GLY A 110 -3.50 -5.60 6.98
C GLY A 110 -2.24 -6.46 7.15
N GLN A 111 -1.33 -6.40 6.19
CA GLN A 111 -0.08 -7.16 6.20
C GLN A 111 1.06 -6.44 6.93
N LYS A 112 1.00 -5.11 7.03
CA LYS A 112 2.06 -4.28 7.63
C LYS A 112 1.74 -3.89 9.07
N ILE A 113 2.79 -3.82 9.89
CA ILE A 113 2.72 -3.26 11.26
C ILE A 113 3.75 -2.16 11.39
N ALA A 114 3.30 -1.00 11.89
CA ALA A 114 4.15 0.16 12.12
C ALA A 114 5.03 0.00 13.36
N CYS A 115 6.29 0.43 13.27
CA CYS A 115 7.18 0.50 14.41
C CYS A 115 6.63 1.46 15.49
N PRO A 116 6.54 1.05 16.77
CA PRO A 116 5.99 1.90 17.83
C PRO A 116 6.87 3.10 18.21
N LYS A 117 8.09 3.20 17.66
CA LYS A 117 9.02 4.30 17.93
C LYS A 117 9.08 5.32 16.80
N CYS A 118 9.08 4.88 15.54
CA CYS A 118 9.28 5.77 14.39
C CYS A 118 8.18 5.68 13.32
N GLY A 119 7.21 4.78 13.46
CA GLY A 119 6.11 4.62 12.50
C GLY A 119 6.47 3.86 11.22
N LEU A 120 7.74 3.49 10.99
CA LEU A 120 8.12 2.71 9.80
C LEU A 120 7.33 1.40 9.74
N ALA A 121 6.55 1.23 8.68
CA ALA A 121 5.76 0.03 8.42
C ALA A 121 6.65 -1.06 7.81
N GLY A 122 6.68 -2.23 8.45
CA GLY A 122 7.39 -3.40 7.97
C GLY A 122 6.45 -4.55 7.67
N MET A 123 6.81 -5.37 6.68
CA MET A 123 6.25 -6.72 6.50
C MET A 123 7.15 -7.69 7.26
N LYS A 124 6.55 -8.74 7.84
CA LYS A 124 7.29 -9.80 8.53
C LYS A 124 7.83 -10.79 7.50
N ASP A 125 9.13 -11.00 7.52
CA ASP A 125 9.89 -11.80 6.56
C ASP A 125 10.13 -13.26 7.00
N ASP A 126 9.97 -13.62 8.27
CA ASP A 126 10.23 -15.00 8.74
C ASP A 126 9.41 -15.37 9.98
N ALA A 127 9.42 -16.65 10.38
CA ALA A 127 8.64 -17.22 11.49
C ALA A 127 8.81 -16.56 12.89
N CYS A 128 9.65 -15.54 13.04
CA CYS A 128 9.91 -14.86 14.31
C CYS A 128 8.86 -13.78 14.64
N THR A 129 8.21 -13.86 15.81
CA THR A 129 7.29 -12.82 16.29
C THR A 129 7.95 -11.49 16.67
N HIS A 130 9.28 -11.41 16.63
CA HIS A 130 10.04 -10.24 17.04
C HIS A 130 10.61 -9.54 15.80
N MET A 131 10.38 -8.23 15.70
CA MET A 131 10.95 -7.39 14.66
C MET A 131 11.98 -6.41 15.24
N THR A 132 12.96 -6.04 14.43
CA THR A 132 13.90 -4.96 14.70
C THR A 132 13.72 -3.87 13.65
N CYS A 133 13.48 -2.61 14.04
CA CYS A 133 13.36 -1.53 13.05
C CYS A 133 14.73 -1.27 12.41
N PRO A 134 14.84 -1.26 11.06
CA PRO A 134 16.08 -0.88 10.40
C PRO A 134 16.46 0.59 10.63
N THR A 135 15.49 1.48 10.85
CA THR A 135 15.74 2.91 11.05
C THR A 135 16.13 3.28 12.48
N CYS A 136 15.48 2.69 13.50
CA CYS A 136 15.65 3.13 14.90
C CYS A 136 16.11 2.04 15.87
N ALA A 137 16.40 0.84 15.35
CA ALA A 137 16.83 -0.36 16.07
C ALA A 137 15.91 -0.82 17.23
N GLN A 138 14.68 -0.29 17.32
CA GLN A 138 13.72 -0.73 18.34
C GLN A 138 13.37 -2.20 18.10
N LEU A 139 13.41 -3.00 19.16
CA LEU A 139 12.85 -4.35 19.19
C LEU A 139 11.38 -4.30 19.63
N TRP A 140 10.46 -4.89 18.87
CA TRP A 140 9.06 -5.04 19.26
C TRP A 140 8.49 -6.40 18.83
N ARG A 141 7.37 -6.78 19.44
CA ARG A 141 6.59 -7.95 18.98
C ARG A 141 5.67 -7.53 17.86
N TYR A 142 5.72 -8.25 16.75
CA TYR A 142 4.85 -8.07 15.60
C TYR A 142 3.37 -8.05 16.03
N PHE A 143 2.93 -9.11 16.72
CA PHE A 143 1.53 -9.33 17.10
C PHE A 143 0.88 -8.19 17.88
N CYS A 144 1.58 -7.60 18.86
CA CYS A 144 0.99 -6.56 19.71
C CYS A 144 1.55 -5.15 19.49
N GLY A 145 2.57 -4.99 18.62
CA GLY A 145 3.27 -3.72 18.41
C GLY A 145 4.00 -3.17 19.64
N LYS A 146 4.04 -3.90 20.77
CA LYS A 146 4.64 -3.42 22.02
C LYS A 146 6.15 -3.65 22.05
N LYS A 147 6.87 -2.70 22.67
CA LYS A 147 8.33 -2.77 22.89
C LYS A 147 8.69 -3.98 23.73
N LEU A 148 9.77 -4.67 23.35
CA LEU A 148 10.30 -5.82 24.09
C LEU A 148 11.21 -5.38 25.23
N LYS A 149 11.04 -5.99 26.40
CA LYS A 149 12.05 -6.00 27.46
C LYS A 149 12.89 -7.28 27.27
N ILE A 150 14.20 -7.15 27.14
CA ILE A 150 15.11 -8.27 26.94
C ILE A 150 15.20 -9.03 28.28
N VAL A 151 14.69 -10.27 28.32
CA VAL A 151 14.86 -11.18 29.46
C VAL A 151 15.85 -12.26 29.05
N LYS A 152 16.83 -12.56 29.89
CA LYS A 152 17.87 -13.58 29.60
C LYS A 152 17.21 -14.95 29.40
N LYS A 153 17.51 -15.60 28.29
CA LYS A 153 16.90 -16.88 27.89
C LYS A 153 17.69 -18.03 28.53
N HIS A 154 17.02 -18.87 29.33
CA HIS A 154 17.56 -20.15 29.82
C HIS A 154 17.06 -21.30 28.92
N GLU A 155 17.90 -22.32 28.75
CA GLU A 155 17.80 -23.41 27.79
C GLU A 155 16.51 -24.25 27.90
N MET A 156 15.85 -24.47 26.75
CA MET A 156 14.85 -25.52 26.54
C MET A 156 14.95 -25.96 25.08
N GLU A 157 15.31 -27.22 24.80
CA GLU A 157 15.56 -27.67 23.43
C GLU A 157 14.43 -28.52 22.80
N LEU A 158 13.50 -29.09 23.58
CA LEU A 158 12.44 -29.95 23.03
C LEU A 158 11.03 -29.33 22.99
N MET A 159 10.72 -28.33 23.84
CA MET A 159 9.46 -27.59 23.75
C MET A 159 9.42 -26.59 22.58
N VAL A 160 10.54 -26.34 21.92
CA VAL A 160 10.70 -25.26 20.94
C VAL A 160 9.89 -25.52 19.67
N TYR A 161 9.90 -26.75 19.14
CA TYR A 161 9.22 -27.06 17.88
C TYR A 161 7.69 -26.92 17.97
N LEU A 162 7.07 -27.49 19.01
CA LEU A 162 5.62 -27.37 19.20
C LEU A 162 5.21 -25.91 19.42
N ILE A 163 6.00 -25.15 20.18
CA ILE A 163 5.79 -23.72 20.38
C ILE A 163 5.91 -22.95 19.06
N ILE A 164 6.88 -23.27 18.20
CA ILE A 164 7.03 -22.63 16.88
C ILE A 164 5.80 -22.89 16.01
N ILE A 165 5.28 -24.13 15.95
CA ILE A 165 4.09 -24.47 15.15
C ILE A 165 2.87 -23.70 15.66
N ILE A 166 2.62 -23.72 16.98
CA ILE A 166 1.50 -23.01 17.59
C ILE A 166 1.61 -21.50 17.33
N ILE A 167 2.81 -20.92 17.49
CA ILE A 167 3.07 -19.51 17.20
C ILE A 167 2.80 -19.20 15.72
N GLY A 168 3.22 -20.07 14.80
CA GLY A 168 2.95 -19.92 13.37
C GLY A 168 1.46 -19.84 13.07
N ILE A 169 0.67 -20.77 13.61
CA ILE A 169 -0.79 -20.79 13.46
C ILE A 169 -1.42 -19.51 14.02
N VAL A 170 -1.02 -19.09 15.23
CA VAL A 170 -1.54 -17.86 15.86
C VAL A 170 -1.21 -16.62 15.05
N ILE A 171 -0.02 -16.53 14.45
CA ILE A 171 0.36 -15.43 13.58
C ILE A 171 -0.52 -15.42 12.33
N LEU A 172 -0.70 -16.56 11.66
CA LEU A 172 -1.55 -16.66 10.47
C LEU A 172 -2.99 -16.25 10.78
N MET A 173 -3.56 -16.73 11.89
CA MET A 173 -4.89 -16.33 12.34
C MET A 173 -4.98 -14.83 12.64
N PHE A 174 -3.96 -14.25 13.27
CA PHE A 174 -3.93 -12.82 13.56
C PHE A 174 -3.95 -11.97 12.28
N HIS A 175 -3.10 -12.29 11.31
CA HIS A 175 -3.09 -11.61 10.01
C HIS A 175 -4.44 -11.76 9.31
N ARG A 176 -4.97 -12.99 9.27
CA ARG A 176 -6.28 -13.27 8.66
C ARG A 176 -7.37 -12.40 9.28
N ASN A 177 -7.46 -12.37 10.61
CA ASN A 177 -8.47 -11.58 11.32
C ASN A 177 -8.31 -10.07 11.11
N ARG A 178 -7.06 -9.57 11.14
CA ARG A 178 -6.78 -8.15 10.90
C ARG A 178 -7.15 -7.73 9.48
N SER A 179 -6.77 -8.52 8.48
CA SER A 179 -7.13 -8.28 7.08
C SER A 179 -8.64 -8.37 6.88
N SER A 180 -9.31 -9.35 7.48
CA SER A 180 -10.78 -9.49 7.42
C SER A 180 -11.50 -8.25 7.95
N ARG A 181 -11.08 -7.73 9.12
CA ARG A 181 -11.65 -6.50 9.71
C ARG A 181 -11.49 -5.29 8.80
N LEU A 182 -10.29 -5.09 8.26
CA LEU A 182 -10.03 -3.99 7.34
C LEU A 182 -10.84 -4.14 6.04
N LEU A 183 -11.01 -5.37 5.56
CA LEU A 183 -11.86 -5.68 4.40
C LEU A 183 -13.34 -5.42 4.70
N HIS A 184 -13.81 -5.73 5.90
CA HIS A 184 -15.17 -5.42 6.32
C HIS A 184 -15.40 -3.90 6.37
N GLU A 185 -14.51 -3.15 7.02
CA GLU A 185 -14.57 -1.69 7.09
C GLU A 185 -14.64 -1.03 5.69
N ILE A 186 -13.86 -1.53 4.72
CA ILE A 186 -13.93 -0.99 3.35
C ILE A 186 -15.19 -1.44 2.61
N CYS A 187 -15.71 -2.64 2.87
CA CYS A 187 -16.98 -3.11 2.30
C CYS A 187 -18.16 -2.27 2.79
N GLU A 188 -18.19 -1.91 4.09
CA GLU A 188 -19.18 -0.97 4.63
C GLU A 188 -19.08 0.41 3.98
N LYS A 189 -17.84 0.90 3.76
CA LYS A 189 -17.60 2.22 3.19
C LYS A 189 -17.95 2.33 1.70
N LEU A 190 -17.60 1.32 0.88
CA LEU A 190 -17.85 1.33 -0.57
C LEU A 190 -19.25 0.81 -0.93
N GLY A 191 -19.83 -0.03 -0.08
CA GLY A 191 -21.09 -0.73 -0.35
C GLY A 191 -20.88 -2.01 -1.16
N LYS A 192 -21.74 -3.01 -0.88
CA LYS A 192 -21.64 -4.36 -1.45
C LYS A 192 -21.63 -4.38 -2.99
N GLU A 193 -22.51 -3.62 -3.63
CA GLU A 193 -22.61 -3.60 -5.10
C GLU A 193 -21.30 -3.14 -5.76
N ARG A 194 -20.64 -2.14 -5.16
CA ARG A 194 -19.37 -1.62 -5.67
C ARG A 194 -18.23 -2.62 -5.47
N ILE A 195 -18.22 -3.32 -4.34
CA ILE A 195 -17.26 -4.40 -4.09
C ILE A 195 -17.47 -5.56 -5.06
N ASP A 196 -18.71 -5.98 -5.32
CA ASP A 196 -19.02 -7.05 -6.27
C ASP A 196 -18.59 -6.68 -7.70
N GLU A 197 -18.75 -5.41 -8.09
CA GLU A 197 -18.25 -4.90 -9.36
C GLU A 197 -16.71 -4.94 -9.44
N LEU A 198 -16.03 -4.51 -8.38
CA LEU A 198 -14.57 -4.55 -8.26
C LEU A 198 -14.04 -5.99 -8.31
N ASP A 199 -14.67 -6.92 -7.59
CA ASP A 199 -14.25 -8.32 -7.59
C ASP A 199 -14.49 -8.98 -8.95
N ARG A 200 -15.63 -8.73 -9.60
CA ARG A 200 -15.88 -9.25 -10.95
C ARG A 200 -14.85 -8.75 -11.97
N HIS A 201 -14.38 -7.51 -11.81
CA HIS A 201 -13.46 -6.90 -12.76
C HIS A 201 -11.99 -7.25 -12.50
N PHE A 202 -11.58 -7.26 -11.23
CA PHE A 202 -10.18 -7.40 -10.81
C PHE A 202 -9.87 -8.68 -10.02
N ASN A 203 -10.87 -9.45 -9.60
CA ASN A 203 -10.75 -10.64 -8.74
C ASN A 203 -10.09 -10.32 -7.39
N ILE A 204 -10.34 -9.15 -6.81
CA ILE A 204 -9.62 -8.67 -5.61
C ILE A 204 -9.90 -9.54 -4.38
N ILE A 205 -11.14 -9.98 -4.18
CA ILE A 205 -11.54 -10.79 -3.03
C ILE A 205 -11.10 -12.24 -3.23
N SER A 206 -11.39 -12.79 -4.41
CA SER A 206 -11.00 -14.17 -4.73
C SER A 206 -9.48 -14.39 -4.72
N THR A 207 -8.67 -13.39 -5.08
CA THR A 207 -7.21 -13.51 -5.04
C THR A 207 -6.59 -13.25 -3.67
N CYS A 208 -7.30 -12.59 -2.74
CA CYS A 208 -6.76 -12.30 -1.41
C CYS A 208 -6.96 -13.43 -0.38
N GLY A 209 -7.64 -14.52 -0.76
CA GLY A 209 -7.83 -15.71 0.07
C GLY A 209 -8.96 -15.58 1.10
N PHE A 210 -9.86 -14.62 0.89
CA PHE A 210 -11.08 -14.42 1.67
C PHE A 210 -12.30 -14.65 0.79
N THR A 211 -13.39 -15.11 1.38
CA THR A 211 -14.71 -15.12 0.75
C THR A 211 -15.52 -13.91 1.20
N MET A 212 -16.51 -13.51 0.40
CA MET A 212 -17.40 -12.42 0.77
C MET A 212 -18.17 -12.72 2.06
N GLU A 213 -18.54 -13.99 2.27
CA GLU A 213 -19.21 -14.45 3.48
C GLU A 213 -18.30 -14.30 4.70
N GLU A 214 -17.03 -14.69 4.63
CA GLU A 214 -16.07 -14.49 5.73
C GLU A 214 -15.83 -13.01 6.08
N ILE A 215 -15.91 -12.12 5.08
CA ILE A 215 -15.74 -10.68 5.30
C ILE A 215 -16.96 -10.09 6.00
N LEU A 216 -18.17 -10.55 5.65
CA LEU A 216 -19.43 -9.96 6.14
C LEU A 216 -19.97 -10.63 7.42
N ASP A 217 -19.77 -11.93 7.59
CA ASP A 217 -20.28 -12.73 8.70
C ASP A 217 -19.33 -12.67 9.90
N GLU A 218 -18.92 -11.46 10.30
CA GLU A 218 -17.94 -11.21 11.35
C GLU A 218 -18.31 -11.87 12.70
N ASP A 219 -18.12 -13.19 12.85
CA ASP A 219 -17.99 -13.83 14.16
C ASP A 219 -16.59 -13.53 14.71
N LEU A 220 -16.30 -12.24 14.86
CA LEU A 220 -15.12 -11.69 15.49
C LEU A 220 -15.12 -11.89 17.01
N THR A 221 -16.09 -12.63 17.57
CA THR A 221 -16.25 -12.80 19.02
C THR A 221 -15.06 -13.51 19.68
N LEU A 222 -14.14 -14.08 18.92
CA LEU A 222 -13.06 -14.92 19.46
C LEU A 222 -11.85 -14.22 20.09
N ILE A 223 -11.76 -12.89 20.14
CA ILE A 223 -10.78 -12.22 21.02
C ILE A 223 -11.34 -10.92 21.62
N LYS A 224 -12.24 -11.03 22.60
CA LYS A 224 -12.40 -9.94 23.58
C LYS A 224 -11.13 -9.87 24.41
N TYR A 225 -10.27 -8.88 24.15
CA TYR A 225 -9.28 -8.50 25.15
C TYR A 225 -10.05 -8.04 26.39
N PRO A 226 -9.74 -8.55 27.58
CA PRO A 226 -10.31 -7.97 28.79
C PRO A 226 -9.91 -6.49 28.80
N ASP A 227 -10.90 -5.60 28.88
CA ASP A 227 -10.71 -4.17 29.12
C ASP A 227 -10.05 -3.99 30.49
N ASN A 228 -8.74 -4.15 30.52
CA ASN A 228 -7.94 -3.97 31.72
C ASN A 228 -6.52 -3.62 31.28
N ILE A 229 -6.23 -2.31 31.26
CA ILE A 229 -5.01 -1.63 31.76
C ILE A 229 -5.23 -0.15 31.44
N ASN A 230 -5.96 0.55 32.32
CA ASN A 230 -5.76 1.98 32.59
C ASN A 230 -6.52 2.42 33.85
N THR A 231 -6.38 1.63 34.93
CA THR A 231 -6.52 2.16 36.27
C THR A 231 -5.26 1.80 37.06
N ARG A 232 -4.68 2.80 37.73
CA ARG A 232 -3.49 2.77 38.62
C ARG A 232 -2.14 3.10 37.94
N ARG A 233 -1.74 4.37 38.00
CA ARG A 233 -0.91 4.92 39.10
C ARG A 233 -0.75 6.44 38.93
N ASP A 234 -1.61 7.18 39.62
CA ASP A 234 -1.22 8.43 40.25
C ASP A 234 -1.21 8.12 41.75
N ASP A 235 -0.03 7.77 42.27
CA ASP A 235 0.37 7.75 43.68
C ASP A 235 1.90 7.95 43.71
#